data_AF-A0A496CVC3-F1
#
_entry.id   AF-A0A496CVC3-F1
#
_cell.length_a   1.000
_cell.length_b   1.000
_cell.length_c   1.000
_cell.angle_alpha   90.00
_cell.angle_beta   90.00
_cell.angle_gamma   90.00
#
_symmetry.space_group_name_H-M   'P 1'
#
loop_
_entity.id
_entity.type
_entity.pdbx_description
1 polymer ?
#
loop_
_entity_poly.entity_id
_entity_poly.type
_entity_poly.pdbx_seq_one_letter_code
_entity_poly.pdbx_strand_id
1 'polypeptide(L)'
;MADELINGKPSNSIKIEGDLKSINEARIKLVDANTPVLESGMQTFAGEEIRHYLRLEADGLKFVDAHAVLKINESKNILLTKVQGRDLTRKEYISGGDYMISITGKIVSPYQDVYPTEEMSNLLKILKHKGVIKCRSPFLDIFEISTMIVLSYDFPQVIGSSNVQNYTISAVFEKSIEAIKYDDAQRKKILEARAELEALIAKQEGIVEANVETIKKYQPAGTSLKDYLNKLNPKQFLQQQSWI
;
A
#
# COMPACT_ATOMS: atom_id res chain seq x y z
N MET A 1 37.49 24.39 61.03
CA MET A 1 37.55 23.49 59.86
C MET A 1 36.72 22.24 60.13
N ALA A 2 35.41 22.40 60.35
CA ALA A 2 34.51 21.28 60.64
C ALA A 2 33.08 21.61 60.20
N ASP A 3 32.91 22.24 59.03
CA ASP A 3 31.59 22.72 58.56
C ASP A 3 31.29 22.42 57.08
N GLU A 4 32.06 21.54 56.41
CA GLU A 4 31.88 21.24 54.98
C GLU A 4 31.55 19.76 54.67
N LEU A 5 31.08 18.97 55.64
CA LEU A 5 30.79 17.54 55.41
C LEU A 5 29.30 17.14 55.52
N ILE A 6 28.35 18.08 55.62
CA ILE A 6 26.92 17.74 55.73
C ILE A 6 26.04 18.61 54.82
N ASN A 7 26.39 18.81 53.54
CA ASN A 7 25.46 19.40 52.57
C ASN A 7 25.69 18.99 51.09
N GLY A 8 26.27 17.82 50.85
CA GLY A 8 26.30 17.22 49.52
C GLY A 8 25.08 16.34 49.29
N LYS A 9 23.91 16.88 48.96
CA LYS A 9 22.87 16.06 48.30
C LYS A 9 23.47 15.63 46.95
N PRO A 10 23.62 14.34 46.63
CA PRO A 10 23.91 13.96 45.26
C PRO A 10 22.69 14.37 44.44
N SER A 11 22.84 15.38 43.57
CA SER A 11 21.81 15.67 42.57
C SER A 11 21.87 14.58 41.50
N ASN A 12 21.45 13.36 41.85
CA ASN A 12 20.96 12.42 40.87
C ASN A 12 19.54 12.86 40.49
N SER A 13 19.43 14.05 39.90
CA SER A 13 18.31 14.32 38.99
C SER A 13 18.58 13.46 37.77
N ILE A 14 17.95 12.29 37.72
CA ILE A 14 17.77 11.58 36.46
C ILE A 14 17.13 12.60 35.53
N LYS A 15 17.87 13.05 34.51
CA LYS A 15 17.27 13.83 33.43
C LYS A 15 16.30 12.89 32.74
N ILE A 16 15.02 12.96 33.11
CA ILE A 16 13.94 12.40 32.32
C ILE A 16 13.83 13.37 31.13
N GLU A 17 14.76 13.23 30.18
CA GLU A 17 14.93 14.15 29.06
C GLU A 17 13.86 13.82 28.01
N GLY A 18 12.70 14.42 28.24
CA GLY A 18 11.53 14.42 27.38
C GLY A 18 10.51 15.31 28.07
N ASP A 19 10.57 16.61 27.78
CA ASP A 19 9.57 17.56 28.27
C ASP A 19 8.18 17.02 27.92
N LEU A 20 7.28 16.86 28.90
CA LEU A 20 5.96 16.25 28.69
C LEU A 20 5.19 16.91 27.53
N LYS A 21 5.48 18.20 27.28
CA LYS A 21 4.99 18.97 26.14
C LYS A 21 5.50 18.46 24.79
N SER A 22 6.79 18.16 24.65
CA SER A 22 7.36 17.67 23.39
C SER A 22 6.91 16.24 23.07
N ILE A 23 6.73 15.41 24.10
CA ILE A 23 6.13 14.06 23.95
C ILE A 23 4.69 14.17 23.46
N ASN A 24 3.91 15.11 24.02
CA ASN A 24 2.53 15.34 23.59
C ASN A 24 2.45 15.88 22.16
N GLU A 25 3.31 16.83 21.78
CA GLU A 25 3.36 17.34 20.39
C GLU A 25 3.78 16.26 19.39
N ALA A 26 4.77 15.44 19.73
CA ALA A 26 5.19 14.30 18.90
C ALA A 26 4.06 13.28 18.76
N ARG A 27 3.34 12.99 19.85
CA ARG A 27 2.14 12.14 19.81
C ARG A 27 1.08 12.75 18.90
N ILE A 28 0.74 14.03 19.04
CA ILE A 28 -0.27 14.70 18.20
C ILE A 28 0.09 14.60 16.72
N LYS A 29 1.34 14.94 16.36
CA LYS A 29 1.84 14.80 14.97
C LYS A 29 1.73 13.37 14.44
N LEU A 30 2.03 12.38 15.28
CA LEU A 30 1.88 10.96 14.91
C LEU A 30 0.41 10.56 14.72
N VAL A 31 -0.50 11.07 15.56
CA VAL A 31 -1.93 10.78 15.39
C VAL A 31 -2.47 11.45 14.13
N ASP A 32 -2.10 12.71 13.86
CA ASP A 32 -2.53 13.43 12.66
C ASP A 32 -2.00 12.77 11.38
N ALA A 33 -0.76 12.27 11.40
CA ALA A 33 -0.16 11.58 10.27
C ALA A 33 -0.81 10.21 9.98
N ASN A 34 -1.23 9.48 11.02
CA ASN A 34 -1.73 8.11 10.88
C ASN A 34 -3.26 7.99 10.80
N THR A 35 -4.00 9.02 11.22
CA THR A 35 -5.46 9.01 11.23
C THR A 35 -6.00 10.34 10.69
N PRO A 36 -6.11 10.49 9.35
CA PRO A 36 -6.56 11.72 8.75
C PRO A 36 -7.99 12.04 9.14
N VAL A 37 -8.25 13.34 9.21
CA VAL A 37 -9.52 13.91 9.66
C VAL A 37 -10.52 13.91 8.52
N LEU A 38 -11.79 13.69 8.86
CA LEU A 38 -12.88 13.94 7.95
C LEU A 38 -13.00 15.44 7.64
N GLU A 39 -12.59 15.87 6.44
CA GLU A 39 -12.62 17.28 5.97
C GLU A 39 -14.03 17.90 5.87
N SER A 40 -15.09 17.18 6.27
CA SER A 40 -16.48 17.67 6.23
C SER A 40 -16.81 18.71 7.30
N GLY A 41 -15.88 19.03 8.19
CA GLY A 41 -16.10 19.94 9.32
C GLY A 41 -16.97 19.35 10.44
N MET A 42 -17.36 18.08 10.33
CA MET A 42 -18.07 17.37 11.40
C MET A 42 -17.12 17.12 12.58
N GLN A 43 -17.57 17.50 13.77
CA GLN A 43 -16.86 17.31 15.03
C GLN A 43 -17.63 16.33 15.92
N THR A 44 -16.92 15.68 16.83
CA THR A 44 -17.53 14.92 17.92
C THR A 44 -18.26 15.88 18.88
N PHE A 45 -19.08 15.34 19.78
CA PHE A 45 -19.70 16.13 20.85
C PHE A 45 -18.68 16.86 21.75
N ALA A 46 -17.42 16.40 21.79
CA ALA A 46 -16.33 17.02 22.52
C ALA A 46 -15.60 18.12 21.73
N GLY A 47 -16.03 18.42 20.50
CA GLY A 47 -15.37 19.39 19.61
C GLY A 47 -14.12 18.84 18.92
N GLU A 48 -13.86 17.54 19.04
CA GLU A 48 -12.71 16.89 18.41
C GLU A 48 -13.03 16.51 16.96
N GLU A 49 -11.99 16.48 16.15
CA GLU A 49 -12.06 16.06 14.75
C GLU A 49 -12.38 14.57 14.63
N ILE A 50 -13.24 14.21 13.67
CA ILE A 50 -13.59 12.82 13.40
C ILE A 50 -12.47 12.15 12.60
N ARG A 51 -11.72 11.28 13.26
CA ARG A 51 -10.55 10.54 12.71
C ARG A 51 -10.87 9.11 12.31
N HIS A 52 -12.02 8.59 12.72
CA HIS A 52 -12.53 7.30 12.30
C HIS A 52 -13.83 7.56 11.55
N TYR A 53 -13.83 7.31 10.24
CA TYR A 53 -15.02 7.49 9.43
C TYR A 53 -15.01 6.48 8.27
N LEU A 54 -16.19 6.24 7.75
CA LEU A 54 -16.43 5.61 6.46
C LEU A 54 -17.13 6.60 5.56
N ARG A 55 -16.61 6.78 4.36
CA ARG A 55 -17.28 7.49 3.28
C ARG A 55 -17.49 6.54 2.10
N LEU A 56 -18.73 6.46 1.63
CA LEU A 56 -19.12 5.73 0.43
C LEU A 56 -19.60 6.73 -0.63
N GLU A 57 -19.20 6.50 -1.88
CA GLU A 57 -19.56 7.36 -3.01
C GLU A 57 -19.86 6.55 -4.27
N ALA A 58 -21.02 6.81 -4.86
CA ALA A 58 -21.48 6.23 -6.12
C ALA A 58 -22.47 7.19 -6.81
N ASP A 59 -22.42 7.32 -8.13
CA ASP A 59 -23.33 8.18 -8.93
C ASP A 59 -23.50 9.61 -8.40
N GLY A 60 -22.43 10.20 -7.85
CA GLY A 60 -22.45 11.55 -7.26
C GLY A 60 -23.13 11.65 -5.88
N LEU A 61 -23.72 10.57 -5.38
CA LEU A 61 -24.23 10.46 -4.02
C LEU A 61 -23.09 10.14 -3.06
N LYS A 62 -23.17 10.73 -1.86
CA LYS A 62 -22.18 10.56 -0.80
C LYS A 62 -22.89 10.15 0.48
N PHE A 63 -22.34 9.14 1.14
CA PHE A 63 -22.75 8.71 2.47
C PHE A 63 -21.53 8.73 3.38
N VAL A 64 -21.70 9.27 4.59
CA VAL A 64 -20.63 9.38 5.58
C VAL A 64 -21.14 8.87 6.92
N ASP A 65 -20.37 7.99 7.55
CA ASP A 65 -20.62 7.49 8.90
C ASP A 65 -19.34 7.59 9.73
N ALA A 66 -19.40 8.34 10.83
CA ALA A 66 -18.30 8.57 11.77
C ALA A 66 -18.09 7.43 12.79
N HIS A 67 -19.00 6.46 12.85
CA HIS A 67 -19.00 5.40 13.85
C HIS A 67 -19.09 4.01 13.24
N ALA A 68 -18.94 3.91 11.91
CA ALA A 68 -18.90 2.63 11.23
C ALA A 68 -17.71 1.79 11.70
N VAL A 69 -17.99 0.54 12.03
CA VAL A 69 -17.00 -0.48 12.36
C VAL A 69 -16.70 -1.27 11.10
N LEU A 70 -15.43 -1.36 10.76
CA LEU A 70 -14.93 -2.06 9.58
C LEU A 70 -14.18 -3.31 10.00
N LYS A 71 -14.45 -4.41 9.30
CA LYS A 71 -13.72 -5.67 9.41
C LYS A 71 -13.25 -6.09 8.03
N ILE A 72 -11.96 -6.40 7.91
CA ILE A 72 -11.35 -6.93 6.69
C ILE A 72 -10.92 -8.37 6.95
N ASN A 73 -11.16 -9.24 5.98
CA ASN A 73 -10.70 -10.62 5.99
C ASN A 73 -10.10 -10.98 4.63
N GLU A 74 -8.88 -11.51 4.63
CA GLU A 74 -8.20 -12.03 3.43
C GLU A 74 -7.94 -13.51 3.65
N SER A 75 -8.45 -14.35 2.74
CA SER A 75 -8.26 -15.80 2.84
C SER A 75 -7.36 -16.30 1.70
N LYS A 76 -6.12 -16.64 2.05
CA LYS A 76 -5.15 -17.19 1.09
C LYS A 76 -5.57 -18.56 0.60
N ASN A 77 -5.50 -18.76 -0.71
CA ASN A 77 -5.77 -20.04 -1.33
C ASN A 77 -4.51 -20.92 -1.31
N ILE A 78 -4.47 -21.88 -0.40
CA ILE A 78 -3.34 -22.81 -0.21
C ILE A 78 -3.82 -24.24 -0.38
N LEU A 79 -3.26 -24.95 -1.37
CA LEU A 79 -3.52 -26.36 -1.59
C LEU A 79 -2.65 -27.21 -0.66
N LEU A 80 -3.30 -28.12 0.08
CA LEU A 80 -2.64 -29.03 1.02
C LEU A 80 -2.68 -30.46 0.49
N THR A 81 -1.58 -30.91 -0.11
CA THR A 81 -1.51 -32.26 -0.68
C THR A 81 -0.87 -33.23 0.32
N LYS A 82 -1.58 -34.32 0.64
CA LYS A 82 -1.06 -35.41 1.48
C LYS A 82 -0.17 -36.32 0.63
N VAL A 83 1.03 -36.63 1.13
CA VAL A 83 1.99 -37.51 0.46
C VAL A 83 2.21 -38.74 1.33
N GLN A 84 2.13 -39.94 0.75
CA GLN A 84 2.36 -41.19 1.48
C GLN A 84 3.79 -41.23 2.05
N GLY A 85 3.93 -41.71 3.28
CA GLY A 85 5.23 -41.82 3.96
C GLY A 85 5.74 -40.50 4.55
N ARG A 86 4.88 -39.49 4.71
CA ARG A 86 5.19 -38.25 5.42
C ARG A 86 4.08 -37.91 6.42
N ASP A 87 4.49 -37.37 7.56
CA ASP A 87 3.55 -36.93 8.60
C ASP A 87 2.91 -35.57 8.27
N LEU A 88 3.56 -34.75 7.44
CA LEU A 88 3.12 -33.40 7.09
C LEU A 88 2.68 -33.28 5.62
N THR A 89 1.71 -32.40 5.36
CA THR A 89 1.24 -32.07 4.01
C THR A 89 2.20 -31.13 3.28
N ARG A 90 2.28 -31.29 1.95
CA ARG A 90 2.91 -30.30 1.07
C ARG A 90 1.94 -29.12 0.90
N LYS A 91 2.42 -27.91 1.17
CA LYS A 91 1.64 -26.66 1.07
C LYS A 91 2.02 -25.96 -0.23
N GLU A 92 1.07 -25.79 -1.13
CA GLU A 92 1.25 -25.09 -2.40
C GLU A 92 0.41 -23.82 -2.38
N TYR A 93 1.08 -22.68 -2.50
CA TYR A 93 0.40 -21.39 -2.56
C TYR A 93 -0.16 -21.18 -3.96
N ILE A 94 -1.48 -21.02 -4.07
CA ILE A 94 -2.19 -20.80 -5.34
C ILE A 94 -2.41 -19.30 -5.55
N SER A 95 -3.01 -18.62 -4.57
CA SER A 95 -3.30 -17.18 -4.64
C SER A 95 -3.48 -16.54 -3.27
N GLY A 96 -3.46 -15.20 -3.23
CA GLY A 96 -3.67 -14.41 -2.00
C GLY A 96 -5.12 -14.37 -1.51
N GLY A 97 -6.06 -14.66 -2.40
CA GLY A 97 -7.49 -14.45 -2.16
C GLY A 97 -7.87 -12.97 -2.31
N ASP A 98 -9.15 -12.68 -2.04
CA ASP A 98 -9.69 -11.33 -2.12
C ASP A 98 -9.96 -10.77 -0.71
N TYR A 99 -9.91 -9.45 -0.58
CA TYR A 99 -10.33 -8.77 0.65
C TYR A 99 -11.85 -8.76 0.77
N MET A 100 -12.36 -9.53 1.72
CA MET A 100 -13.74 -9.48 2.16
C MET A 100 -13.90 -8.37 3.20
N ILE A 101 -14.79 -7.43 2.94
CA ILE A 101 -15.04 -6.27 3.79
C ILE A 101 -16.43 -6.43 4.41
N SER A 102 -16.50 -6.32 5.73
CA SER A 102 -17.76 -6.24 6.47
C SER A 102 -17.82 -4.90 7.19
N ILE A 103 -18.91 -4.18 6.96
CA ILE A 103 -19.16 -2.85 7.51
C ILE A 103 -20.40 -2.94 8.38
N THR A 104 -20.31 -2.48 9.62
CA THR A 104 -21.46 -2.40 10.52
C THR A 104 -21.55 -1.00 11.09
N GLY A 105 -22.73 -0.42 11.06
CA GLY A 105 -22.94 0.93 11.58
C GLY A 105 -24.40 1.20 11.90
N LYS A 106 -24.68 2.45 12.23
CA LYS A 106 -26.04 2.92 12.48
C LYS A 106 -26.19 4.35 12.00
N ILE A 107 -27.33 4.62 11.38
CA ILE A 107 -27.75 5.96 11.01
C ILE A 107 -28.64 6.46 12.14
N VAL A 108 -28.32 7.64 12.68
CA VAL A 108 -29.08 8.26 13.77
C VAL A 108 -29.62 9.58 13.27
N SER A 109 -30.93 9.76 13.37
CA SER A 109 -31.59 11.03 13.07
C SER A 109 -31.26 12.07 14.16
N PRO A 110 -31.10 13.35 13.79
CA PRO A 110 -30.90 14.43 14.76
C PRO A 110 -32.14 14.70 15.61
N TYR A 111 -33.33 14.26 15.19
CA TYR A 111 -34.59 14.45 15.90
C TYR A 111 -35.04 13.17 16.61
N GLN A 112 -35.55 13.32 17.83
CA GLN A 112 -36.14 12.21 18.58
C GLN A 112 -37.38 11.68 17.85
N ASP A 113 -37.54 10.36 17.85
CA ASP A 113 -38.66 9.61 17.23
C ASP A 113 -38.85 9.80 15.71
N VAL A 114 -37.97 10.54 15.02
CA VAL A 114 -38.02 10.72 13.57
C VAL A 114 -37.03 9.77 12.92
N TYR A 115 -37.50 8.93 12.00
CA TYR A 115 -36.67 8.00 11.26
C TYR A 115 -35.81 8.72 10.18
N PRO A 116 -34.51 8.39 10.03
CA PRO A 116 -33.61 9.04 9.06
C PRO A 116 -33.85 8.54 7.62
N THR A 117 -34.98 8.96 7.02
CA THR A 117 -35.40 8.49 5.69
C THR A 117 -34.49 8.99 4.58
N GLU A 118 -33.98 10.22 4.66
CA GLU A 118 -33.16 10.81 3.61
C GLU A 118 -31.79 10.15 3.51
N GLU A 119 -31.10 10.00 4.64
CA GLU A 119 -29.80 9.33 4.72
C GLU A 119 -29.91 7.86 4.33
N MET A 120 -30.98 7.18 4.77
CA MET A 120 -31.23 5.79 4.38
C MET A 120 -31.49 5.68 2.87
N SER A 121 -32.27 6.59 2.28
CA SER A 121 -32.52 6.60 0.83
C SER A 121 -31.23 6.80 0.03
N ASN A 122 -30.37 7.71 0.47
CA ASN A 122 -29.07 7.96 -0.17
C ASN A 122 -28.14 6.75 -0.07
N LEU A 123 -28.03 6.15 1.11
CA LEU A 123 -27.26 4.92 1.30
C LEU A 123 -27.81 3.79 0.42
N LEU A 124 -29.12 3.59 0.41
CA LEU A 124 -29.75 2.53 -0.38
C LEU A 124 -29.51 2.69 -1.88
N LYS A 125 -29.51 3.92 -2.40
CA LYS A 125 -29.16 4.20 -3.80
C LYS A 125 -27.71 3.85 -4.10
N ILE A 126 -26.77 4.22 -3.22
CA ILE A 126 -25.35 3.86 -3.34
C ILE A 126 -25.18 2.34 -3.32
N LEU A 127 -25.83 1.63 -2.41
CA LEU A 127 -25.71 0.16 -2.30
C LEU A 127 -26.38 -0.59 -3.46
N LYS A 128 -27.39 0.00 -4.10
CA LYS A 128 -28.05 -0.56 -5.29
C LYS A 128 -27.29 -0.30 -6.59
N HIS A 129 -26.24 0.53 -6.55
CA HIS A 129 -25.37 0.75 -7.70
C HIS A 129 -24.75 -0.58 -8.16
N LYS A 130 -24.88 -0.90 -9.46
CA LYS A 130 -24.48 -2.20 -10.01
C LYS A 130 -22.98 -2.33 -10.29
N GLY A 131 -22.20 -1.29 -10.01
CA GLY A 131 -20.76 -1.26 -10.29
C GLY A 131 -19.92 -1.02 -9.05
N VAL A 132 -18.64 -0.76 -9.29
CA VAL A 132 -17.66 -0.43 -8.25
C VAL A 132 -18.05 0.87 -7.54
N ILE A 133 -18.11 0.85 -6.21
CA ILE A 133 -18.31 2.02 -5.38
C ILE A 133 -16.96 2.50 -4.83
N LYS A 134 -16.82 3.81 -4.67
CA LYS A 134 -15.63 4.39 -4.04
C LYS A 134 -15.82 4.38 -2.53
N CYS A 135 -14.81 3.91 -1.81
CA CYS A 135 -14.82 3.91 -0.36
C CYS A 135 -13.58 4.64 0.16
N ARG A 136 -13.76 5.40 1.24
CA ARG A 136 -12.65 6.02 1.97
C ARG A 136 -12.83 5.82 3.45
N SER A 137 -11.77 5.40 4.09
CA SER A 137 -11.64 5.34 5.54
C SER A 137 -10.16 5.25 5.85
N PRO A 138 -9.67 5.95 6.90
CA PRO A 138 -8.32 5.77 7.40
C PRO A 138 -7.93 4.31 7.62
N PHE A 139 -8.90 3.47 8.02
CA PHE A 139 -8.67 2.05 8.21
C PHE A 139 -8.53 1.27 6.89
N LEU A 140 -9.34 1.59 5.87
CA LEU A 140 -9.25 0.93 4.56
C LEU A 140 -7.98 1.36 3.81
N ASP A 141 -7.53 2.59 4.00
CA ASP A 141 -6.34 3.15 3.35
C ASP A 141 -5.05 2.38 3.75
N ILE A 142 -4.98 1.84 4.98
CA ILE A 142 -3.88 0.97 5.44
C ILE A 142 -3.74 -0.28 4.58
N PHE A 143 -4.85 -0.78 4.03
CA PHE A 143 -4.90 -1.94 3.15
C PHE A 143 -4.91 -1.56 1.67
N GLU A 144 -4.71 -0.28 1.35
CA GLU A 144 -4.77 0.27 -0.02
C GLU A 144 -6.14 0.04 -0.72
N ILE A 145 -7.21 -0.11 0.07
CA ILE A 145 -8.58 -0.37 -0.41
C ILE A 145 -9.28 0.97 -0.61
N SER A 146 -9.39 1.41 -1.86
CA SER A 146 -10.12 2.63 -2.25
C SER A 146 -11.44 2.36 -2.98
N THR A 147 -11.67 1.13 -3.40
CA THR A 147 -12.83 0.71 -4.17
C THR A 147 -13.33 -0.66 -3.76
N MET A 148 -14.65 -0.87 -3.82
CA MET A 148 -15.27 -2.14 -3.46
C MET A 148 -16.54 -2.39 -4.28
N ILE A 149 -16.98 -3.65 -4.32
CA ILE A 149 -18.27 -4.09 -4.85
C ILE A 149 -19.11 -4.61 -3.69
N VAL A 150 -20.35 -4.14 -3.60
CA VAL A 150 -21.30 -4.61 -2.58
C VAL A 150 -21.85 -5.98 -2.99
N LEU A 151 -21.75 -6.96 -2.10
CA LEU A 151 -22.34 -8.29 -2.27
C LEU A 151 -23.76 -8.34 -1.69
N SER A 152 -23.90 -7.86 -0.47
CA SER A 152 -25.16 -7.90 0.27
C SER A 152 -25.21 -6.80 1.32
N TYR A 153 -26.42 -6.46 1.75
CA TYR A 153 -26.66 -5.51 2.82
C TYR A 153 -27.90 -5.92 3.62
N ASP A 154 -27.90 -5.58 4.91
CA ASP A 154 -28.97 -5.87 5.86
C ASP A 154 -29.29 -4.62 6.69
N PHE A 155 -30.57 -4.38 6.96
CA PHE A 155 -31.07 -3.20 7.66
C PHE A 155 -31.99 -3.59 8.83
N PRO A 156 -31.43 -4.10 9.95
CA PRO A 156 -32.24 -4.55 11.07
C PRO A 156 -32.78 -3.36 11.86
N GLN A 157 -34.08 -3.38 12.16
CA GLN A 157 -34.72 -2.41 13.05
C GLN A 157 -34.71 -2.92 14.49
N VAL A 158 -34.57 -2.00 15.44
CA VAL A 158 -34.57 -2.31 16.87
C VAL A 158 -35.82 -1.75 17.51
N ILE A 159 -36.51 -2.59 18.29
CA ILE A 159 -37.71 -2.18 19.04
C ILE A 159 -37.33 -1.08 20.04
N GLY A 160 -38.13 -0.01 20.07
CA GLY A 160 -37.93 1.10 21.00
C GLY A 160 -36.89 2.13 20.53
N SER A 161 -36.47 2.09 19.26
CA SER A 161 -35.56 3.10 18.67
C SER A 161 -36.05 3.52 17.28
N SER A 162 -36.98 4.47 17.23
CA SER A 162 -37.57 4.96 15.98
C SER A 162 -36.63 5.87 15.18
N ASN A 163 -35.65 6.50 15.85
CA ASN A 163 -34.70 7.43 15.25
C ASN A 163 -33.38 6.78 14.81
N VAL A 164 -33.25 5.46 14.93
CA VAL A 164 -32.02 4.72 14.65
C VAL A 164 -32.28 3.62 13.62
N GLN A 165 -31.45 3.57 12.58
CA GLN A 165 -31.42 2.46 11.62
C GLN A 165 -30.05 1.82 11.62
N ASN A 166 -29.97 0.56 12.08
CA ASN A 166 -28.74 -0.22 11.99
C ASN A 166 -28.54 -0.72 10.56
N TYR A 167 -27.30 -0.93 10.16
CA TYR A 167 -26.99 -1.53 8.87
C TYR A 167 -25.76 -2.42 8.96
N THR A 168 -25.75 -3.45 8.13
CA THR A 168 -24.58 -4.28 7.86
C THR A 168 -24.39 -4.39 6.36
N ILE A 169 -23.17 -4.19 5.86
CA ILE A 169 -22.83 -4.30 4.44
C ILE A 169 -21.70 -5.32 4.31
N SER A 170 -21.86 -6.25 3.38
CA SER A 170 -20.79 -7.14 2.94
C SER A 170 -20.35 -6.72 1.54
N ALA A 171 -19.05 -6.55 1.37
CA ALA A 171 -18.43 -6.12 0.12
C ALA A 171 -17.13 -6.87 -0.14
N VAL A 172 -16.67 -6.84 -1.39
CA VAL A 172 -15.36 -7.37 -1.81
C VAL A 172 -14.56 -6.22 -2.40
N PHE A 173 -13.27 -6.19 -2.11
CA PHE A 173 -12.34 -5.31 -2.81
C PHE A 173 -12.32 -5.65 -4.29
N GLU A 174 -12.49 -4.63 -5.13
CA GLU A 174 -12.28 -4.73 -6.56
C GLU A 174 -11.43 -3.54 -6.98
N LYS A 175 -10.49 -3.77 -7.89
CA LYS A 175 -9.70 -2.67 -8.44
C LYS A 175 -10.56 -1.90 -9.44
N SER A 176 -10.60 -0.57 -9.32
CA SER A 176 -11.31 0.26 -10.30
C SER A 176 -10.88 -0.06 -11.74
N ILE A 177 -11.83 -0.14 -12.66
CA ILE A 177 -11.59 -0.38 -14.11
C ILE A 177 -10.58 0.63 -14.67
N GLU A 178 -10.63 1.88 -14.21
CA GLU A 178 -9.70 2.94 -14.61
C GLU A 178 -8.26 2.63 -14.16
N ALA A 179 -8.12 2.14 -12.94
CA ALA A 179 -6.82 1.74 -12.39
C ALA A 179 -6.26 0.50 -13.09
N ILE A 180 -7.12 -0.45 -13.46
CA ILE A 180 -6.73 -1.62 -14.26
C ILE A 180 -6.21 -1.17 -15.64
N LYS A 181 -6.97 -0.32 -16.36
CA LYS A 181 -6.56 0.19 -17.69
C LYS A 181 -5.24 0.96 -17.63
N TYR A 182 -5.04 1.76 -16.59
CA TYR A 182 -3.80 2.51 -16.40
C TYR A 182 -2.61 1.56 -16.21
N ASP A 183 -2.75 0.57 -15.33
CA ASP A 183 -1.70 -0.42 -15.08
C ASP A 183 -1.34 -1.21 -16.33
N ASP A 184 -2.33 -1.64 -17.11
CA ASP A 184 -2.10 -2.38 -18.34
C ASP A 184 -1.36 -1.52 -19.39
N ALA A 185 -1.70 -0.23 -19.48
CA ALA A 185 -0.99 0.70 -20.35
C ALA A 185 0.47 0.91 -19.92
N GLN A 186 0.74 1.04 -18.63
CA GLN A 186 2.12 1.16 -18.10
C GLN A 186 2.91 -0.13 -18.33
N ARG A 187 2.30 -1.29 -18.07
CA ARG A 187 2.91 -2.59 -18.34
C ARG A 187 3.29 -2.75 -19.80
N LYS A 188 2.41 -2.35 -20.72
CA LYS A 188 2.68 -2.42 -22.17
C LYS A 188 3.90 -1.57 -22.56
N LYS A 189 3.99 -0.33 -22.06
CA LYS A 189 5.15 0.54 -22.29
C LYS A 189 6.46 -0.07 -21.77
N ILE A 190 6.43 -0.66 -20.57
CA ILE A 190 7.59 -1.32 -19.98
C ILE A 190 8.02 -2.53 -20.82
N LEU A 191 7.05 -3.31 -21.32
CA LEU A 191 7.33 -4.47 -22.16
C LEU A 191 7.96 -4.06 -23.50
N GLU A 192 7.42 -3.02 -24.14
CA GLU A 192 7.96 -2.45 -25.38
C GLU A 192 9.41 -1.95 -25.18
N ALA A 193 9.66 -1.16 -24.13
CA ALA A 193 11.00 -0.68 -23.81
C ALA A 193 11.99 -1.81 -23.52
N ARG A 194 11.54 -2.88 -22.87
CA ARG A 194 12.37 -4.06 -22.62
C ARG A 194 12.73 -4.80 -23.91
N ALA A 195 11.78 -4.95 -24.83
CA ALA A 195 12.04 -5.59 -26.11
C ALA A 195 13.03 -4.81 -26.98
N GLU A 196 12.93 -3.47 -26.98
CA GLU A 196 13.90 -2.60 -27.65
C GLU A 196 15.31 -2.74 -27.06
N LEU A 197 15.41 -2.78 -25.72
CA LEU A 197 16.68 -2.99 -25.03
C LEU A 197 17.29 -4.35 -25.35
N GLU A 198 16.49 -5.43 -25.34
CA GLU A 198 16.95 -6.78 -25.70
C GLU A 198 17.45 -6.84 -27.16
N ALA A 199 16.79 -6.15 -28.10
CA ALA A 199 17.25 -6.06 -29.49
C ALA A 199 18.58 -5.30 -29.62
N LEU A 200 18.77 -4.23 -28.83
CA LEU A 200 20.04 -3.49 -28.79
C LEU A 200 21.18 -4.33 -28.22
N ILE A 201 20.92 -5.06 -27.13
CA ILE A 201 21.89 -5.99 -26.53
C ILE A 201 22.30 -7.05 -27.55
N ALA A 202 21.35 -7.71 -28.22
CA ALA A 202 21.65 -8.72 -29.23
C ALA A 202 22.49 -8.16 -30.39
N LYS A 203 22.21 -6.92 -30.84
CA LYS A 203 23.02 -6.25 -31.86
C LYS A 203 24.43 -5.95 -31.37
N GLN A 204 24.59 -5.50 -30.13
CA GLN A 204 25.89 -5.26 -29.52
C GLN A 204 26.69 -6.55 -29.33
N GLU A 205 26.06 -7.61 -28.85
CA GLU A 205 26.66 -8.95 -28.72
C GLU A 205 27.16 -9.46 -30.08
N GLY A 206 26.37 -9.34 -31.14
CA GLY A 206 26.80 -9.72 -32.49
C GLY A 206 28.00 -8.91 -33.01
N ILE A 207 28.07 -7.60 -32.72
CA ILE A 207 29.24 -6.78 -33.06
C ILE A 207 30.47 -7.22 -32.25
N VAL A 208 30.29 -7.51 -30.95
CA VAL A 208 31.37 -7.99 -30.09
C VAL A 208 31.89 -9.34 -30.57
N GLU A 209 31.01 -10.28 -30.93
CA GLU A 209 31.40 -11.58 -31.49
C GLU A 209 32.18 -11.45 -32.79
N ALA A 210 31.69 -10.64 -33.74
CA ALA A 210 32.40 -10.38 -35.00
C ALA A 210 33.77 -9.72 -34.77
N ASN A 211 33.87 -8.79 -33.81
CA ASN A 211 35.13 -8.18 -33.42
C ASN A 211 36.09 -9.21 -32.78
N VAL A 212 35.58 -10.12 -31.94
CA VAL A 212 36.39 -11.20 -31.35
C VAL A 212 36.90 -12.16 -32.42
N GLU A 213 36.08 -12.54 -33.41
CA GLU A 213 36.48 -13.40 -34.51
C GLU A 213 37.55 -12.77 -35.42
N THR A 214 37.36 -11.49 -35.78
CA THR A 214 38.35 -10.76 -36.56
C THR A 214 39.68 -10.65 -35.81
N ILE A 215 39.68 -10.38 -34.50
CA ILE A 215 40.91 -10.36 -33.69
C ILE A 215 41.59 -11.74 -33.68
N LYS A 216 40.84 -12.84 -33.52
CA LYS A 216 41.40 -14.20 -33.56
C LYS A 216 42.07 -14.53 -34.89
N LYS A 217 41.58 -14.00 -36.01
CA LYS A 217 42.18 -14.23 -37.35
C LYS A 217 43.60 -13.67 -37.47
N TYR A 218 43.88 -12.54 -36.81
CA TYR A 218 45.19 -11.88 -36.85
C TYR A 218 46.09 -12.27 -35.66
N GLN A 219 45.61 -13.16 -34.79
CA GLN A 219 46.35 -13.66 -33.64
C GLN A 219 47.50 -14.59 -34.10
N PRO A 220 48.75 -14.34 -33.68
CA PRO A 220 49.87 -15.22 -33.99
C PRO A 220 49.75 -16.56 -33.27
N ALA A 221 50.05 -17.65 -33.99
CA ALA A 221 49.91 -19.02 -33.50
C ALA A 221 50.71 -19.24 -32.19
N GLY A 222 50.03 -19.74 -31.15
CA GLY A 222 50.64 -20.09 -29.87
C GLY A 222 50.58 -19.01 -28.77
N THR A 223 49.94 -17.85 -28.99
CA THR A 223 49.73 -16.82 -27.96
C THR A 223 48.30 -16.84 -27.40
N SER A 224 48.06 -16.42 -26.16
CA SER A 224 46.68 -16.26 -25.64
C SER A 224 46.04 -14.96 -26.17
N LEU A 225 44.73 -14.97 -26.40
CA LEU A 225 43.99 -13.80 -26.92
C LEU A 225 44.17 -12.57 -26.00
N LYS A 226 44.24 -12.81 -24.69
CA LYS A 226 44.44 -11.79 -23.65
C LYS A 226 45.82 -11.13 -23.75
N ASP A 227 46.87 -11.92 -24.01
CA ASP A 227 48.23 -11.41 -24.16
C ASP A 227 48.41 -10.63 -25.48
N TYR A 228 47.71 -11.04 -26.54
CA TYR A 228 47.72 -10.34 -27.82
C TYR A 228 47.03 -8.97 -27.74
N LEU A 229 45.85 -8.90 -27.12
CA LEU A 229 45.11 -7.64 -26.86
C LEU A 229 45.91 -6.66 -26.00
N ASN A 230 46.64 -7.15 -24.99
CA ASN A 230 47.48 -6.30 -24.14
C ASN A 230 48.67 -5.67 -24.90
N LYS A 231 49.18 -6.31 -25.96
CA LYS A 231 50.25 -5.75 -26.83
C LYS A 231 49.74 -4.69 -27.81
N LEU A 232 48.44 -4.71 -28.13
CA LEU A 232 47.78 -3.70 -28.98
C LEU A 232 47.37 -2.44 -28.19
N ASN A 233 47.63 -2.40 -26.87
CA ASN A 233 47.26 -1.29 -26.02
C ASN A 233 48.03 -0.01 -26.45
N PRO A 234 47.34 1.11 -26.79
CA PRO A 234 47.95 2.29 -27.43
C PRO A 234 49.14 2.91 -26.70
N LYS A 235 49.24 2.70 -25.37
CA LYS A 235 50.37 3.18 -24.56
C LYS A 235 51.72 2.59 -25.00
N GLN A 236 51.75 1.40 -25.59
CA GLN A 236 52.97 0.80 -26.13
C GLN A 236 53.30 1.33 -27.54
N PHE A 237 52.29 1.67 -28.35
CA PHE A 237 52.47 2.24 -29.69
C PHE A 237 53.00 3.68 -29.67
N LEU A 238 52.50 4.51 -28.73
CA LEU A 238 52.98 5.88 -28.55
C LEU A 238 54.45 5.94 -28.13
N GLN A 239 54.94 4.94 -27.40
CA GLN A 239 56.34 4.88 -26.95
C GLN A 239 57.31 4.50 -28.08
N GLN A 240 56.83 3.86 -29.15
CA GLN A 240 57.65 3.52 -30.33
C GLN A 240 57.72 4.66 -31.36
N GLN A 241 56.72 5.54 -31.42
CA GLN A 241 56.76 6.73 -32.29
C GLN A 241 57.64 7.87 -31.74
N SER A 242 57.91 7.90 -30.43
CA SER A 242 58.84 8.87 -29.84
C SER A 242 60.32 8.53 -30.06
N TRP A 243 60.64 7.52 -30.89
CA TRP A 243 62.01 7.04 -31.20
C TRP A 243 62.34 7.12 -32.71
N ILE A 244 61.54 7.85 -33.49
CA ILE A 244 61.83 8.25 -34.88
C ILE A 244 61.96 9.77 -34.90
#